data_AF-A0A936TJ18-F1
#
_entry.id   AF-A0A936TJ18-F1
#
_cell.length_a   1.000
_cell.length_b   1.000
_cell.length_c   1.000
_cell.angle_alpha   90.00
_cell.angle_beta   90.00
_cell.angle_gamma   90.00
#
_symmetry.space_group_name_H-M   'P 1'
#
loop_
_entity.id
_entity.type
_entity.pdbx_description
1 polymer ?
#
loop_
_entity_poly.entity_id
_entity_poly.type
_entity_poly.pdbx_seq_one_letter_code
_entity_poly.pdbx_strand_id
1 'polypeptide(L)'
;MFRFSIACFCILLIATAQITLAQGKKNGGSIIGRWDLTVQGTDAPYTSWLEVEKGTDGSLTGRFVGRFGSARPIKQIAFTDGELNFNLPPQFERMKEDLVFKGTLQGKKLSGTTNGEDGKTLAWTGVPAPALKPNRNVKWGKPVQLFNGRDLTGWKVRFDRGAGCWTVEDGSMTNSKGCVDLITEQKFMDFKLTLELKLADPAMNGGQPSNSGIYLRGRHEVQVLDDYGKPAESHGMGSIYGFLTPTRNAARKAGEWQTFEITLVGRQLTVVLNGETVIDKQEIPGITGGALDSSEGTPGPIMLQGDHGKVWYRNITVVESKK
;
A
#
# COMPACT_ATOMS: atom_id res chain seq x y z
N MET A 1 28.69 -40.91 91.50
CA MET A 1 27.67 -39.93 91.07
C MET A 1 28.25 -39.14 89.90
N PHE A 2 27.76 -39.37 88.69
CA PHE A 2 28.18 -38.69 87.47
C PHE A 2 26.94 -38.12 86.76
N ARG A 3 27.04 -36.88 86.26
CA ARG A 3 26.27 -36.27 85.14
C ARG A 3 26.74 -34.81 85.03
N PHE A 4 27.71 -34.46 84.17
CA PHE A 4 27.67 -34.19 82.72
C PHE A 4 26.69 -33.07 82.27
N SER A 5 27.28 -31.94 81.87
CA SER A 5 26.68 -30.77 81.22
C SER A 5 26.20 -31.09 79.80
N ILE A 6 25.10 -30.44 79.40
CA ILE A 6 24.63 -30.39 78.00
C ILE A 6 24.60 -28.91 77.58
N ALA A 7 25.44 -28.57 76.59
CA ALA A 7 25.42 -27.28 75.90
C ALA A 7 24.46 -27.38 74.69
N CYS A 8 23.55 -26.43 74.56
CA CYS A 8 22.55 -26.37 73.51
C CYS A 8 23.13 -25.60 72.30
N PHE A 9 23.31 -26.28 71.16
CA PHE A 9 23.73 -25.69 69.89
C PHE A 9 22.49 -25.34 69.07
N CYS A 10 22.20 -24.05 68.87
CA CYS A 10 21.19 -23.60 67.92
C CYS A 10 21.78 -23.56 66.51
N ILE A 11 21.32 -24.45 65.62
CA ILE A 11 21.66 -24.43 64.20
C ILE A 11 20.62 -23.56 63.48
N LEU A 12 21.07 -22.43 62.93
CA LEU A 12 20.27 -21.55 62.09
C LEU A 12 20.33 -22.07 60.64
N LEU A 13 19.22 -22.63 60.14
CA LEU A 13 19.05 -23.04 58.75
C LEU A 13 18.70 -21.80 57.90
N ILE A 14 19.65 -21.33 57.09
CA ILE A 14 19.41 -20.30 56.06
C ILE A 14 18.96 -21.03 54.78
N ALA A 15 17.66 -20.97 54.48
CA ALA A 15 17.12 -21.45 53.22
C ALA A 15 17.38 -20.40 52.11
N THR A 16 18.28 -20.70 51.19
CA THR A 16 18.48 -19.90 49.97
C THR A 16 17.42 -20.27 48.94
N ALA A 17 16.40 -19.42 48.79
CA ALA A 17 15.44 -19.55 47.69
C ALA A 17 16.14 -19.16 46.37
N GLN A 18 16.48 -20.15 45.55
CA GLN A 18 16.90 -19.91 44.17
C GLN A 18 15.67 -19.50 43.36
N ILE A 19 15.54 -18.21 43.06
CA ILE A 19 14.57 -17.70 42.09
C ILE A 19 15.04 -18.17 40.71
N THR A 20 14.48 -19.27 40.23
CA THR A 20 14.59 -19.65 38.83
C THR A 20 13.73 -18.69 38.03
N LEU A 21 14.36 -17.72 37.36
CA LEU A 21 13.70 -16.96 36.30
C LEU A 21 13.37 -17.96 35.20
N ALA A 22 12.13 -18.45 35.19
CA ALA A 22 11.58 -19.11 34.02
C ALA A 22 11.61 -18.09 32.88
N GLN A 23 12.57 -18.24 31.96
CA GLN A 23 12.46 -17.65 30.63
C GLN A 23 11.24 -18.30 29.99
N GLY A 24 10.08 -17.68 30.18
CA GLY A 24 8.89 -18.04 29.43
C GLY A 24 9.26 -17.90 27.96
N LYS A 25 9.29 -19.02 27.22
CA LYS A 25 9.31 -19.02 25.76
C LYS A 25 8.20 -18.06 25.34
N LYS A 26 8.55 -16.86 24.89
CA LYS A 26 7.61 -16.01 24.17
C LYS A 26 7.18 -16.86 22.99
N ASN A 27 5.92 -17.29 22.97
CA ASN A 27 5.33 -17.92 21.79
C ASN A 27 5.38 -16.86 20.68
N GLY A 28 6.51 -16.79 19.98
CA GLY A 28 6.67 -15.95 18.80
C GLY A 28 5.65 -16.45 17.79
N GLY A 29 4.58 -15.68 17.59
CA GLY A 29 3.61 -15.96 16.55
C GLY A 29 4.31 -16.06 15.19
N SER A 30 3.66 -16.69 14.21
CA SER A 30 4.18 -16.66 12.85
C SER A 30 4.11 -15.25 12.28
N ILE A 31 5.22 -14.77 11.71
CA ILE A 31 5.29 -13.51 10.97
C ILE A 31 4.89 -13.68 9.49
N ILE A 32 4.79 -14.93 9.01
CA ILE A 32 4.48 -15.27 7.61
C ILE A 32 3.09 -14.73 7.24
N GLY A 33 3.02 -14.05 6.11
CA GLY A 33 1.80 -13.42 5.59
C GLY A 33 2.03 -11.96 5.20
N ARG A 34 0.93 -11.26 4.95
CA ARG A 34 0.91 -9.87 4.51
C ARG A 34 0.52 -8.96 5.67
N TRP A 35 1.13 -7.78 5.71
CA TRP A 35 1.01 -6.83 6.81
C TRP A 35 0.83 -5.42 6.28
N ASP A 36 -0.22 -4.76 6.75
CA ASP A 36 -0.46 -3.35 6.51
C ASP A 36 0.30 -2.55 7.57
N LEU A 37 1.25 -1.72 7.14
CA LEU A 37 2.14 -0.97 8.02
C LEU A 37 1.78 0.52 7.99
N THR A 38 1.87 1.17 9.14
CA THR A 38 1.79 2.63 9.28
C THR A 38 3.07 3.11 9.93
N VAL A 39 3.83 3.94 9.20
CA VAL A 39 5.05 4.58 9.70
C VAL A 39 4.72 6.00 10.14
N GLN A 40 5.19 6.40 11.31
CA GLN A 40 5.04 7.74 11.86
C GLN A 40 6.13 8.65 11.25
N GLY A 41 5.88 9.14 10.03
CA GLY A 41 6.79 10.07 9.34
C GLY A 41 6.87 11.44 10.04
N THR A 42 7.92 12.20 9.71
CA THR A 42 8.21 13.51 10.32
C THR A 42 7.07 14.52 10.16
N ASP A 43 6.48 14.60 8.97
CA ASP A 43 5.39 15.55 8.69
C ASP A 43 4.00 14.96 8.96
N ALA A 44 3.83 13.67 8.62
CA ALA A 44 2.59 12.94 8.77
C ALA A 44 2.86 11.43 8.73
N PRO A 45 1.96 10.61 9.31
CA PRO A 45 1.98 9.17 9.11
C PRO A 45 1.83 8.82 7.62
N TYR A 46 2.48 7.74 7.20
CA TYR A 46 2.33 7.20 5.85
C TYR A 46 2.22 5.69 5.85
N THR A 47 1.68 5.18 4.74
CA THR A 47 1.42 3.77 4.54
C THR A 47 2.66 3.06 3.99
N SER A 48 2.88 1.84 4.46
CA SER A 48 3.82 0.87 3.91
C SER A 48 3.18 -0.51 3.97
N TRP A 49 3.78 -1.49 3.31
CA TRP A 49 3.27 -2.85 3.28
C TRP A 49 4.40 -3.86 3.26
N LEU A 50 4.20 -5.00 3.93
CA LEU A 50 5.17 -6.08 4.04
C LEU A 50 4.49 -7.41 3.74
N GLU A 51 5.12 -8.22 2.89
CA GLU A 51 4.83 -9.65 2.77
C GLU A 51 6.03 -10.43 3.24
N VAL A 52 5.78 -11.46 4.04
CA VAL A 52 6.78 -12.40 4.53
C VAL A 52 6.40 -13.80 4.07
N GLU A 53 7.33 -14.44 3.39
CA GLU A 53 7.22 -15.80 2.87
C GLU A 53 8.28 -16.68 3.52
N LYS A 54 8.02 -17.98 3.55
CA LYS A 54 8.97 -18.98 4.05
C LYS A 54 9.43 -19.86 2.90
N GLY A 55 10.73 -19.83 2.61
CA GLY A 55 11.38 -20.70 1.65
C GLY A 55 11.39 -22.16 2.10
N THR A 56 11.66 -23.06 1.17
CA THR A 56 11.77 -24.51 1.43
C THR A 56 12.93 -24.87 2.36
N ASP A 57 13.96 -24.04 2.38
CA ASP A 57 15.12 -24.12 3.28
C ASP A 57 14.84 -23.53 4.68
N GLY A 58 13.63 -23.00 4.90
CA GLY A 58 13.22 -22.36 6.15
C GLY A 58 13.63 -20.89 6.27
N SER A 59 14.34 -20.33 5.29
CA SER A 59 14.65 -18.90 5.25
C SER A 59 13.37 -18.07 5.09
N LEU A 60 13.37 -16.86 5.63
CA LEU A 60 12.28 -15.90 5.42
C LEU A 60 12.73 -14.86 4.40
N THR A 61 11.89 -14.64 3.39
CA THR A 61 12.05 -13.63 2.34
C THR A 61 10.73 -12.89 2.19
N GLY A 62 10.64 -11.99 1.23
CA GLY A 62 9.33 -11.44 0.88
C GLY A 62 9.40 -10.17 0.05
N ARG A 63 8.44 -9.29 0.25
CA ARG A 63 8.33 -8.02 -0.50
C ARG A 63 7.95 -6.87 0.42
N PHE A 64 8.40 -5.68 0.05
CA PHE A 64 8.10 -4.46 0.79
C PHE A 64 7.72 -3.32 -0.13
N VAL A 65 6.73 -2.55 0.28
CA VAL A 65 6.34 -1.28 -0.35
C VAL A 65 6.53 -0.17 0.68
N GLY A 66 7.35 0.82 0.32
CA GLY A 66 7.62 2.00 1.15
C GLY A 66 6.53 3.06 1.03
N ARG A 67 6.86 4.30 1.41
CA ARG A 67 5.94 5.45 1.24
C ARG A 67 5.57 5.67 -0.23
N PHE A 68 6.54 5.47 -1.11
CA PHE A 68 6.46 5.67 -2.56
C PHE A 68 7.10 4.48 -3.28
N GLY A 69 6.91 4.45 -4.60
CA GLY A 69 7.51 3.42 -5.44
C GLY A 69 6.81 2.08 -5.37
N SER A 70 7.47 1.08 -5.95
CA SER A 70 6.90 -0.25 -6.18
C SER A 70 7.38 -1.27 -5.15
N ALA A 71 6.75 -2.45 -5.15
CA ALA A 71 7.17 -3.56 -4.31
C ALA A 71 8.61 -3.98 -4.63
N ARG A 72 9.44 -4.07 -3.58
CA ARG A 72 10.83 -4.50 -3.65
C ARG A 72 11.00 -5.87 -3.01
N PRO A 73 11.78 -6.80 -3.60
CA PRO A 73 12.10 -8.06 -2.96
C PRO A 73 12.98 -7.83 -1.73
N ILE A 74 12.64 -8.47 -0.61
CA ILE A 74 13.50 -8.59 0.56
C ILE A 74 14.24 -9.91 0.47
N LYS A 75 15.57 -9.85 0.37
CA LYS A 75 16.42 -11.04 0.22
C LYS A 75 16.45 -11.91 1.47
N GLN A 76 16.37 -11.30 2.65
CA GLN A 76 16.41 -12.01 3.92
C GLN A 76 15.65 -11.22 4.99
N ILE A 77 14.83 -11.94 5.75
CA ILE A 77 14.13 -11.44 6.92
C ILE A 77 14.61 -12.26 8.12
N ALA A 78 15.19 -11.60 9.11
CA ALA A 78 15.52 -12.22 10.37
C ALA A 78 14.29 -12.14 11.30
N PHE A 79 13.86 -13.30 11.82
CA PHE A 79 12.80 -13.36 12.81
C PHE A 79 13.10 -14.41 13.88
N THR A 80 13.48 -13.97 15.08
CA THR A 80 13.87 -14.84 16.20
C THR A 80 13.27 -14.31 17.48
N ASP A 81 12.67 -15.17 18.31
CA ASP A 81 12.07 -14.81 19.61
C ASP A 81 11.08 -13.64 19.57
N GLY A 82 10.39 -13.47 18.43
CA GLY A 82 9.43 -12.40 18.19
C GLY A 82 10.05 -11.09 17.71
N GLU A 83 11.37 -11.02 17.52
CA GLU A 83 12.08 -9.86 16.97
C GLU A 83 12.23 -9.98 15.46
N LEU A 84 11.83 -8.93 14.74
CA LEU A 84 11.89 -8.80 13.28
C LEU A 84 13.02 -7.84 12.90
N ASN A 85 13.84 -8.22 11.92
CA ASN A 85 14.79 -7.32 11.28
C ASN A 85 14.91 -7.61 9.78
N PHE A 86 14.82 -6.58 8.95
CA PHE A 86 15.17 -6.66 7.52
C PHE A 86 15.67 -5.31 7.01
N ASN A 87 16.40 -5.33 5.91
CA ASN A 87 16.88 -4.13 5.24
C ASN A 87 16.65 -4.18 3.73
N LEU A 88 16.61 -2.99 3.13
CA LEU A 88 16.47 -2.79 1.70
C LEU A 88 17.49 -1.74 1.25
N PRO A 89 18.17 -1.93 0.11
CA PRO A 89 19.06 -0.92 -0.44
C PRO A 89 18.29 0.36 -0.82
N PRO A 90 18.96 1.53 -0.84
CA PRO A 90 18.38 2.77 -1.34
C PRO A 90 17.79 2.60 -2.75
N GLN A 91 16.55 3.08 -2.96
CA GLN A 91 15.92 3.02 -4.29
C GLN A 91 14.87 4.11 -4.49
N PHE A 92 13.81 4.13 -3.67
CA PHE A 92 12.69 5.08 -3.83
C PHE A 92 12.71 6.19 -2.79
N GLU A 93 13.02 5.85 -1.55
CA GLU A 93 13.25 6.82 -0.48
C GLU A 93 14.54 7.61 -0.77
N ARG A 94 14.55 8.89 -0.40
CA ARG A 94 15.71 9.79 -0.60
C ARG A 94 16.79 9.56 0.46
N MET A 95 17.29 8.33 0.54
CA MET A 95 18.29 7.91 1.53
C MET A 95 19.61 7.53 0.88
N LYS A 96 20.71 7.72 1.62
CA LYS A 96 22.04 7.26 1.22
C LYS A 96 22.37 5.85 1.74
N GLU A 97 21.78 5.52 2.89
CA GLU A 97 21.96 4.26 3.58
C GLU A 97 20.75 3.34 3.37
N ASP A 98 20.94 2.05 3.60
CA ASP A 98 19.87 1.06 3.59
C ASP A 98 18.69 1.49 4.47
N LEU A 99 17.49 1.20 3.99
CA LEU A 99 16.27 1.26 4.79
C LEU A 99 16.22 0.04 5.70
N VAL A 100 16.26 0.24 7.00
CA VAL A 100 16.32 -0.81 8.02
C VAL A 100 15.03 -0.79 8.82
N PHE A 101 14.34 -1.93 8.88
CA PHE A 101 13.16 -2.13 9.73
C PHE A 101 13.50 -3.09 10.85
N LYS A 102 13.34 -2.62 12.09
CA LYS A 102 13.42 -3.43 13.31
C LYS A 102 12.09 -3.41 14.00
N GLY A 103 11.61 -4.53 14.53
CA GLY A 103 10.35 -4.57 15.26
C GLY A 103 10.18 -5.80 16.12
N THR A 104 9.05 -5.86 16.81
CA THR A 104 8.63 -7.02 17.60
C THR A 104 7.20 -7.39 17.26
N LEU A 105 6.92 -8.70 17.27
CA LEU A 105 5.58 -9.25 17.15
C LEU A 105 5.02 -9.55 18.54
N GLN A 106 3.89 -8.92 18.87
CA GLN A 106 3.12 -9.21 20.08
C GLN A 106 1.68 -9.52 19.69
N GLY A 107 1.28 -10.80 19.82
CA GLY A 107 0.00 -11.27 19.32
C GLY A 107 -0.10 -11.10 17.80
N LYS A 108 -1.05 -10.27 17.34
CA LYS A 108 -1.24 -9.91 15.92
C LYS A 108 -0.82 -8.48 15.60
N LYS A 109 0.09 -7.91 16.38
CA LYS A 109 0.57 -6.54 16.19
C LYS A 109 2.08 -6.53 16.06
N LEU A 110 2.55 -5.94 14.98
CA LEU A 110 3.94 -5.53 14.84
C LEU A 110 4.10 -4.09 15.31
N SER A 111 5.24 -3.82 15.94
CA SER A 111 5.66 -2.45 16.24
C SER A 111 7.17 -2.37 16.29
N GLY A 112 7.72 -1.24 15.87
CA GLY A 112 9.15 -1.10 15.79
C GLY A 112 9.62 0.26 15.32
N THR A 113 10.85 0.29 14.82
CA THR A 113 11.48 1.48 14.28
C THR A 113 12.08 1.26 12.90
N THR A 114 12.20 2.35 12.15
CA THR A 114 12.95 2.41 10.88
C THR A 114 13.69 3.74 10.79
N ASN A 115 14.74 3.81 9.96
CA ASN A 115 15.40 5.08 9.66
C ASN A 115 14.60 5.88 8.61
N GLY A 116 14.39 7.16 8.89
CA GLY A 116 13.78 8.12 7.98
C GLY A 116 14.79 8.82 7.09
N GLU A 117 14.30 9.49 6.05
CA GLU A 117 15.13 10.20 5.05
C GLU A 117 15.96 11.34 5.64
N ASP A 118 15.49 11.92 6.75
CA ASP A 118 16.19 12.97 7.50
C ASP A 118 17.19 12.40 8.55
N GLY A 119 17.42 11.09 8.53
CA GLY A 119 18.28 10.37 9.48
C GLY A 119 17.63 10.11 10.84
N LYS A 120 16.38 10.56 11.07
CA LYS A 120 15.68 10.29 12.33
C LYS A 120 15.21 8.84 12.40
N THR A 121 14.99 8.37 13.62
CA THR A 121 14.31 7.10 13.86
C THR A 121 12.80 7.33 13.87
N LEU A 122 12.08 6.64 13.00
CA LEU A 122 10.63 6.69 12.87
C LEU A 122 10.01 5.45 13.52
N ALA A 123 8.97 5.63 14.31
CA ALA A 123 8.19 4.53 14.84
C ALA A 123 7.25 3.99 13.75
N TRP A 124 6.93 2.69 13.80
CA TRP A 124 5.93 2.10 12.93
C TRP A 124 5.14 1.00 13.64
N THR A 125 3.93 0.75 13.14
CA THR A 125 3.07 -0.36 13.59
C THR A 125 2.57 -1.15 12.38
N GLY A 126 2.27 -2.43 12.58
CA GLY A 126 1.72 -3.29 11.55
C GLY A 126 0.62 -4.21 12.08
N VAL A 127 -0.37 -4.49 11.23
CA VAL A 127 -1.42 -5.48 11.47
C VAL A 127 -1.50 -6.44 10.29
N PRO A 128 -1.96 -7.69 10.47
CA PRO A 128 -2.16 -8.60 9.36
C PRO A 128 -3.13 -7.98 8.35
N ALA A 129 -2.72 -7.96 7.08
CA ALA A 129 -3.55 -7.45 6.01
C ALA A 129 -4.81 -8.36 5.89
N PRO A 130 -6.01 -7.78 5.77
CA PRO A 130 -7.25 -8.56 5.75
C PRO A 130 -7.30 -9.46 4.51
N ALA A 131 -7.93 -10.63 4.59
CA ALA A 131 -7.95 -11.58 3.46
C ALA A 131 -8.68 -11.05 2.21
N LEU A 132 -9.73 -10.23 2.41
CA LEU A 132 -10.51 -9.60 1.33
C LEU A 132 -10.88 -10.55 0.18
N LYS A 133 -11.41 -11.72 0.53
CA LYS A 133 -11.84 -12.72 -0.45
C LYS A 133 -12.98 -12.17 -1.32
N PRO A 134 -12.96 -12.42 -2.65
CA PRO A 134 -14.01 -11.91 -3.52
C PRO A 134 -15.34 -12.59 -3.23
N ASN A 135 -16.40 -11.79 -3.07
CA ASN A 135 -17.77 -12.29 -3.04
C ASN A 135 -18.21 -12.66 -4.47
N ARG A 136 -18.58 -13.91 -4.71
CA ARG A 136 -19.01 -14.36 -6.06
C ARG A 136 -20.45 -13.95 -6.41
N ASN A 137 -21.25 -13.55 -5.42
CA ASN A 137 -22.67 -13.24 -5.56
C ASN A 137 -22.96 -11.75 -5.36
N VAL A 138 -22.05 -10.87 -5.76
CA VAL A 138 -22.23 -9.42 -5.63
C VAL A 138 -23.46 -8.99 -6.42
N LYS A 139 -24.37 -8.28 -5.73
CA LYS A 139 -25.48 -7.56 -6.36
C LYS A 139 -25.03 -6.13 -6.60
N TRP A 140 -25.14 -5.64 -7.83
CA TRP A 140 -24.71 -4.30 -8.19
C TRP A 140 -25.81 -3.25 -7.99
N GLY A 141 -25.40 -2.05 -7.58
CA GLY A 141 -26.21 -0.85 -7.45
C GLY A 141 -26.60 -0.23 -8.80
N LYS A 142 -27.06 1.03 -8.74
CA LYS A 142 -27.23 1.86 -9.93
C LYS A 142 -25.92 2.62 -10.22
N PRO A 143 -25.63 2.95 -11.48
CA PRO A 143 -24.51 3.84 -11.80
C PRO A 143 -24.66 5.22 -11.14
N VAL A 144 -23.56 5.71 -10.59
CA VAL A 144 -23.42 7.06 -10.01
C VAL A 144 -22.29 7.77 -10.74
N GLN A 145 -22.60 8.92 -11.31
CA GLN A 145 -21.61 9.76 -11.95
C GLN A 145 -20.81 10.52 -10.89
N LEU A 146 -19.49 10.31 -10.87
CA LEU A 146 -18.58 10.93 -9.90
C LEU A 146 -18.11 12.30 -10.34
N PHE A 147 -18.20 12.62 -11.63
CA PHE A 147 -17.81 13.93 -12.16
C PHE A 147 -18.91 14.53 -13.03
N ASN A 148 -19.34 15.74 -12.69
CA ASN A 148 -20.50 16.40 -13.31
C ASN A 148 -20.19 17.15 -14.61
N GLY A 149 -18.93 17.17 -15.07
CA GLY A 149 -18.50 17.86 -16.29
C GLY A 149 -18.40 19.38 -16.18
N ARG A 150 -18.62 19.98 -15.01
CA ARG A 150 -18.66 21.44 -14.82
C ARG A 150 -17.69 21.93 -13.75
N ASP A 151 -17.60 21.22 -12.63
CA ASP A 151 -16.77 21.58 -11.49
C ASP A 151 -16.32 20.33 -10.72
N LEU A 152 -15.52 20.55 -9.66
CA LEU A 152 -14.96 19.47 -8.84
C LEU A 152 -15.87 19.11 -7.66
N THR A 153 -17.18 19.42 -7.68
CA THR A 153 -18.11 19.00 -6.61
C THR A 153 -18.06 17.48 -6.42
N GLY A 154 -17.91 17.02 -5.17
CA GLY A 154 -17.71 15.61 -4.85
C GLY A 154 -16.24 15.17 -4.85
N TRP A 155 -15.31 16.10 -5.10
CA TRP A 155 -13.87 15.88 -5.04
C TRP A 155 -13.19 16.90 -4.13
N LYS A 156 -12.06 16.50 -3.57
CA LYS A 156 -11.17 17.35 -2.78
C LYS A 156 -9.71 17.04 -3.07
N VAL A 157 -8.85 18.01 -2.83
CA VAL A 157 -7.40 17.79 -2.90
C VAL A 157 -6.90 16.97 -1.71
N ARG A 158 -5.85 16.16 -1.92
CA ARG A 158 -5.20 15.38 -0.85
C ARG A 158 -4.57 16.27 0.22
N PHE A 159 -3.97 17.37 -0.21
CA PHE A 159 -3.31 18.37 0.65
C PHE A 159 -3.69 19.78 0.19
N ASP A 160 -3.91 20.69 1.14
CA ASP A 160 -4.22 22.09 0.83
C ASP A 160 -3.02 22.80 0.17
N ARG A 161 -1.80 22.38 0.52
CA ARG A 161 -0.58 22.83 -0.15
C ARG A 161 -0.58 22.29 -1.59
N GLY A 162 -0.60 23.20 -2.55
CA GLY A 162 -0.72 22.85 -3.97
C GLY A 162 -2.17 22.76 -4.45
N ALA A 163 -3.15 23.24 -3.68
CA ALA A 163 -4.52 23.40 -4.17
C ALA A 163 -4.61 24.40 -5.35
N GLY A 164 -5.68 24.29 -6.15
CA GLY A 164 -5.96 25.22 -7.26
C GLY A 164 -5.30 24.89 -8.60
N CYS A 165 -4.55 23.78 -8.69
CA CYS A 165 -3.96 23.32 -9.96
C CYS A 165 -4.83 22.33 -10.74
N TRP A 166 -5.99 21.94 -10.21
CA TRP A 166 -7.04 21.21 -10.93
C TRP A 166 -8.10 22.18 -11.45
N THR A 167 -8.46 22.04 -12.72
CA THR A 167 -9.48 22.84 -13.41
C THR A 167 -10.41 21.93 -14.21
N VAL A 168 -11.48 22.51 -14.77
CA VAL A 168 -12.34 21.83 -15.75
C VAL A 168 -12.15 22.52 -17.10
N GLU A 169 -11.78 21.74 -18.12
CA GLU A 169 -11.58 22.17 -19.51
C GLU A 169 -12.39 21.23 -20.41
N ASP A 170 -13.26 21.78 -21.26
CA ASP A 170 -14.07 21.03 -22.24
C ASP A 170 -14.80 19.80 -21.65
N GLY A 171 -15.43 20.00 -20.49
CA GLY A 171 -16.16 18.94 -19.80
C GLY A 171 -15.29 17.84 -19.18
N SER A 172 -13.99 18.09 -19.01
CA SER A 172 -13.01 17.17 -18.43
C SER A 172 -12.28 17.83 -17.27
N MET A 173 -12.03 17.10 -16.17
CA MET A 173 -11.12 17.57 -15.13
C MET A 173 -9.68 17.43 -15.63
N THR A 174 -8.82 18.40 -15.34
CA THR A 174 -7.41 18.36 -15.72
C THR A 174 -6.54 19.04 -14.67
N ASN A 175 -5.28 18.65 -14.61
CA ASN A 175 -4.28 19.25 -13.74
C ASN A 175 -3.24 20.09 -14.52
N SER A 176 -2.51 20.92 -13.79
CA SER A 176 -1.16 21.33 -14.17
C SER A 176 -0.17 20.21 -13.84
N LYS A 177 0.97 20.14 -14.55
CA LYS A 177 2.06 19.21 -14.21
C LYS A 177 2.51 19.43 -12.77
N GLY A 178 2.70 18.35 -11.99
CA GLY A 178 3.17 18.44 -10.60
C GLY A 178 2.13 18.96 -9.60
N CYS A 179 0.85 18.66 -9.83
CA CYS A 179 -0.28 19.10 -9.00
C CYS A 179 -0.45 18.21 -7.76
N VAL A 180 -1.33 18.58 -6.83
CA VAL A 180 -1.73 17.67 -5.74
C VAL A 180 -2.69 16.59 -6.23
N ASP A 181 -2.74 15.43 -5.59
CA ASP A 181 -3.74 14.39 -5.91
C ASP A 181 -5.17 14.87 -5.65
N LEU A 182 -6.11 14.35 -6.45
CA LEU A 182 -7.55 14.61 -6.32
C LEU A 182 -8.28 13.37 -5.83
N ILE A 183 -9.17 13.51 -4.85
CA ILE A 183 -9.80 12.41 -4.12
C ILE A 183 -11.30 12.59 -4.09
N THR A 184 -12.07 11.53 -4.34
CA THR A 184 -13.52 11.56 -4.15
C THR A 184 -13.88 11.74 -2.67
N GLU A 185 -14.92 12.50 -2.37
CA GLU A 185 -15.46 12.59 -1.00
C GLU A 185 -16.13 11.28 -0.57
N GLN A 186 -16.77 10.59 -1.53
CA GLN A 186 -17.37 9.28 -1.34
C GLN A 186 -16.30 8.19 -1.23
N LYS A 187 -16.64 7.11 -0.52
CA LYS A 187 -15.79 5.94 -0.32
C LYS A 187 -16.55 4.68 -0.73
N PHE A 188 -15.83 3.72 -1.29
CA PHE A 188 -16.39 2.50 -1.89
C PHE A 188 -15.65 1.26 -1.38
N MET A 189 -16.35 0.13 -1.28
CA MET A 189 -15.74 -1.16 -0.94
C MET A 189 -15.49 -2.03 -2.17
N ASP A 190 -16.56 -2.61 -2.72
CA ASP A 190 -16.55 -3.35 -3.98
C ASP A 190 -17.29 -2.53 -5.03
N PHE A 191 -16.71 -2.36 -6.21
CA PHE A 191 -17.27 -1.48 -7.22
C PHE A 191 -16.86 -1.90 -8.63
N LYS A 192 -17.65 -1.42 -9.60
CA LYS A 192 -17.23 -1.22 -10.99
C LYS A 192 -16.97 0.27 -11.21
N LEU A 193 -15.83 0.61 -11.77
CA LEU A 193 -15.44 1.97 -12.13
C LEU A 193 -15.24 2.03 -13.64
N THR A 194 -15.93 2.94 -14.30
CA THR A 194 -15.68 3.29 -15.71
C THR A 194 -15.22 4.73 -15.77
N LEU A 195 -14.18 5.01 -16.54
CA LEU A 195 -13.72 6.37 -16.81
C LEU A 195 -13.03 6.45 -18.16
N GLU A 196 -12.92 7.68 -18.66
CA GLU A 196 -12.04 8.02 -19.76
C GLU A 196 -10.94 8.94 -19.28
N LEU A 197 -9.72 8.74 -19.81
CA LEU A 197 -8.60 9.64 -19.57
C LEU A 197 -7.85 9.95 -20.86
N LYS A 198 -7.17 11.08 -20.89
CA LYS A 198 -6.29 11.48 -22.00
C LYS A 198 -4.97 11.95 -21.44
N LEU A 199 -3.87 11.44 -21.98
CA LEU A 199 -2.52 11.85 -21.59
C LEU A 199 -2.05 13.02 -22.45
N ALA A 200 -1.36 13.96 -21.83
CA ALA A 200 -0.73 15.06 -22.52
C ALA A 200 0.42 14.58 -23.40
N ASP A 201 0.55 15.19 -24.58
CA ASP A 201 1.77 15.10 -25.39
C ASP A 201 3.00 15.45 -24.53
N PRO A 202 4.12 14.71 -24.66
CA PRO A 202 5.35 14.99 -23.91
C PRO A 202 5.82 16.45 -23.98
N ALA A 203 5.57 17.17 -25.08
CA ALA A 203 5.89 18.60 -25.21
C ALA A 203 5.17 19.47 -24.16
N MET A 204 3.94 19.10 -23.77
CA MET A 204 3.20 19.76 -22.69
C MET A 204 3.65 19.31 -21.29
N ASN A 205 4.54 18.32 -21.22
CA ASN A 205 5.05 17.74 -19.99
C ASN A 205 6.58 17.87 -19.86
N GLY A 206 7.18 18.86 -20.53
CA GLY A 206 8.62 19.14 -20.46
C GLY A 206 9.49 18.06 -21.13
N GLY A 207 8.98 17.46 -22.21
CA GLY A 207 9.66 16.40 -22.97
C GLY A 207 9.58 15.02 -22.32
N GLN A 208 8.80 14.85 -21.24
CA GLN A 208 8.67 13.59 -20.52
C GLN A 208 7.32 12.93 -20.79
N PRO A 209 7.24 11.59 -20.86
CA PRO A 209 5.96 10.88 -20.89
C PRO A 209 5.05 11.34 -19.75
N SER A 210 3.76 11.56 -20.03
CA SER A 210 2.81 11.87 -18.97
C SER A 210 2.59 10.63 -18.08
N ASN A 211 2.51 10.84 -16.77
CA ASN A 211 2.34 9.81 -15.76
C ASN A 211 1.28 10.28 -14.75
N SER A 212 0.43 9.36 -14.32
CA SER A 212 -0.61 9.53 -13.30
C SER A 212 -0.99 8.14 -12.79
N GLY A 213 -2.07 8.03 -12.03
CA GLY A 213 -2.52 6.78 -11.43
C GLY A 213 -3.96 6.88 -10.95
N ILE A 214 -4.69 5.76 -11.06
CA ILE A 214 -6.05 5.60 -10.53
C ILE A 214 -5.97 4.70 -9.31
N TYR A 215 -6.04 5.30 -8.12
CA TYR A 215 -5.92 4.59 -6.86
C TYR A 215 -7.29 4.07 -6.41
N LEU A 216 -7.45 2.76 -6.50
CA LEU A 216 -8.63 2.04 -6.04
C LEU A 216 -8.64 2.02 -4.51
N ARG A 217 -9.74 2.51 -3.92
CA ARG A 217 -9.86 2.74 -2.46
C ARG A 217 -8.74 3.62 -1.88
N GLY A 218 -8.05 4.40 -2.71
CA GLY A 218 -6.89 5.20 -2.31
C GLY A 218 -5.63 4.38 -1.98
N ARG A 219 -5.56 3.09 -2.36
CA ARG A 219 -4.51 2.15 -1.89
C ARG A 219 -3.86 1.30 -2.97
N HIS A 220 -4.55 1.05 -4.08
CA HIS A 220 -4.03 0.22 -5.16
C HIS A 220 -4.04 1.00 -6.47
N GLU A 221 -2.87 1.36 -6.95
CA GLU A 221 -2.69 2.14 -8.17
C GLU A 221 -2.86 1.28 -9.41
N VAL A 222 -3.93 1.53 -10.17
CA VAL A 222 -3.97 1.19 -11.60
C VAL A 222 -3.18 2.26 -12.34
N GLN A 223 -2.08 1.86 -12.94
CA GLN A 223 -1.08 2.78 -13.47
C GLN A 223 -1.56 3.47 -14.75
N VAL A 224 -1.25 4.76 -14.87
CA VAL A 224 -1.53 5.57 -16.07
C VAL A 224 -0.22 6.16 -16.57
N LEU A 225 0.30 5.65 -17.68
CA LEU A 225 1.59 6.08 -18.23
C LEU A 225 1.54 6.20 -19.75
N ASP A 226 2.18 7.22 -20.30
CA ASP A 226 2.41 7.31 -21.75
C ASP A 226 3.53 6.33 -22.17
N ASP A 227 3.10 5.10 -22.48
CA ASP A 227 3.97 4.00 -22.88
C ASP A 227 3.51 3.29 -24.17
N TYR A 228 2.67 3.95 -24.96
CA TYR A 228 2.14 3.40 -26.22
C TYR A 228 3.23 2.76 -27.08
N GLY A 229 2.97 1.53 -27.55
CA GLY A 229 3.90 0.78 -28.41
C GLY A 229 5.05 0.10 -27.67
N LYS A 230 5.13 0.21 -26.33
CA LYS A 230 6.09 -0.55 -25.51
C LYS A 230 5.49 -1.89 -25.05
N PRO A 231 6.33 -2.89 -24.70
CA PRO A 231 5.87 -4.11 -24.05
C PRO A 231 5.07 -3.83 -22.77
N ALA A 232 4.16 -4.74 -22.42
CA ALA A 232 3.45 -4.66 -21.15
C ALA A 232 4.41 -4.94 -19.99
N GLU A 233 4.41 -4.05 -18.99
CA GLU A 233 5.25 -4.16 -17.79
C GLU A 233 4.43 -3.83 -16.53
N SER A 234 4.92 -4.23 -15.36
CA SER A 234 4.24 -3.99 -14.07
C SER A 234 4.25 -2.53 -13.63
N HIS A 235 4.95 -1.65 -14.36
CA HIS A 235 4.96 -0.19 -14.15
C HIS A 235 4.33 0.57 -15.34
N GLY A 236 3.74 -0.16 -16.29
CA GLY A 236 3.13 0.39 -17.49
C GLY A 236 1.62 0.59 -17.38
N MET A 237 1.01 1.14 -18.43
CA MET A 237 -0.42 1.46 -18.51
C MET A 237 -1.31 0.25 -18.15
N GLY A 238 -2.25 0.46 -17.22
CA GLY A 238 -3.24 -0.53 -16.80
C GLY A 238 -2.71 -1.64 -15.88
N SER A 239 -1.43 -1.59 -15.48
CA SER A 239 -0.87 -2.47 -14.46
C SER A 239 -1.41 -2.14 -13.06
N ILE A 240 -1.27 -3.06 -12.11
CA ILE A 240 -1.19 -2.65 -10.70
C ILE A 240 0.26 -2.38 -10.41
N TYR A 241 0.58 -1.12 -10.10
CA TYR A 241 1.94 -0.61 -10.07
C TYR A 241 2.87 -1.48 -9.21
N GLY A 242 3.86 -2.10 -9.85
CA GLY A 242 4.85 -2.96 -9.22
C GLY A 242 4.38 -4.37 -8.84
N PHE A 243 3.12 -4.75 -9.13
CA PHE A 243 2.55 -6.04 -8.76
C PHE A 243 2.02 -6.84 -9.95
N LEU A 244 0.99 -6.35 -10.64
CA LEU A 244 0.28 -7.12 -11.67
C LEU A 244 0.58 -6.55 -13.05
N THR A 245 1.26 -7.34 -13.87
CA THR A 245 1.55 -6.99 -15.26
C THR A 245 0.32 -7.25 -16.15
N PRO A 246 -0.10 -6.26 -16.97
CA PRO A 246 -1.11 -6.46 -17.99
C PRO A 246 -0.69 -7.56 -18.98
N THR A 247 -1.63 -8.34 -19.49
CA THR A 247 -1.34 -9.39 -20.50
C THR A 247 -0.85 -8.82 -21.84
N ARG A 248 -1.14 -7.53 -22.11
CA ARG A 248 -0.68 -6.77 -23.27
C ARG A 248 -0.81 -5.27 -23.00
N ASN A 249 -0.04 -4.48 -23.73
CA ASN A 249 -0.21 -3.03 -23.74
C ASN A 249 -1.33 -2.68 -24.73
N ALA A 250 -2.49 -2.31 -24.20
CA ALA A 250 -3.64 -1.86 -24.99
C ALA A 250 -3.79 -0.34 -24.99
N ALA A 251 -2.75 0.42 -24.61
CA ALA A 251 -2.76 1.87 -24.62
C ALA A 251 -2.94 2.42 -26.05
N ARG A 252 -3.51 3.61 -26.14
CA ARG A 252 -3.46 4.50 -27.30
C ARG A 252 -2.37 5.56 -27.15
N LYS A 253 -2.06 6.29 -28.22
CA LYS A 253 -1.07 7.39 -28.20
C LYS A 253 -1.50 8.53 -27.26
N ALA A 254 -0.53 9.30 -26.76
CA ALA A 254 -0.81 10.57 -26.10
C ALA A 254 -1.70 11.47 -26.99
N GLY A 255 -2.62 12.22 -26.36
CA GLY A 255 -3.65 13.00 -27.04
C GLY A 255 -4.93 12.22 -27.39
N GLU A 256 -4.90 10.89 -27.40
CA GLU A 256 -6.10 10.07 -27.60
C GLU A 256 -6.77 9.72 -26.27
N TRP A 257 -8.09 9.59 -26.29
CA TRP A 257 -8.85 9.13 -25.14
C TRP A 257 -8.70 7.61 -24.95
N GLN A 258 -8.30 7.24 -23.73
CA GLN A 258 -8.25 5.89 -23.19
C GLN A 258 -9.55 5.62 -22.43
N THR A 259 -10.11 4.42 -22.54
CA THR A 259 -11.27 4.00 -21.74
C THR A 259 -10.85 2.89 -20.79
N PHE A 260 -11.17 3.07 -19.51
CA PHE A 260 -10.97 2.07 -18.46
C PHE A 260 -12.31 1.56 -17.96
N GLU A 261 -12.44 0.24 -17.86
CA GLU A 261 -13.46 -0.42 -17.05
C GLU A 261 -12.77 -1.33 -16.02
N ILE A 262 -12.94 -1.01 -14.75
CA ILE A 262 -12.25 -1.65 -13.64
C ILE A 262 -13.30 -2.27 -12.72
N THR A 263 -13.18 -3.56 -12.44
CA THR A 263 -14.02 -4.24 -11.43
C THR A 263 -13.14 -4.68 -10.28
N LEU A 264 -13.45 -4.22 -9.07
CA LEU A 264 -12.80 -4.64 -7.84
C LEU A 264 -13.80 -5.26 -6.87
N VAL A 265 -13.56 -6.52 -6.49
CA VAL A 265 -14.35 -7.23 -5.47
C VAL A 265 -13.39 -7.88 -4.47
N GLY A 266 -13.41 -7.43 -3.22
CA GLY A 266 -12.37 -7.79 -2.26
C GLY A 266 -10.99 -7.27 -2.71
N ARG A 267 -10.10 -8.19 -3.10
CA ARG A 267 -8.84 -7.90 -3.82
C ARG A 267 -8.80 -8.44 -5.25
N GLN A 268 -9.88 -9.07 -5.73
CA GLN A 268 -9.94 -9.57 -7.09
C GLN A 268 -10.21 -8.40 -8.05
N LEU A 269 -9.30 -8.22 -9.01
CA LEU A 269 -9.29 -7.14 -9.97
C LEU A 269 -9.47 -7.68 -11.39
N THR A 270 -10.34 -7.02 -12.14
CA THR A 270 -10.36 -7.07 -13.60
C THR A 270 -10.17 -5.65 -14.14
N VAL A 271 -9.29 -5.49 -15.13
CA VAL A 271 -9.05 -4.24 -15.86
C VAL A 271 -9.28 -4.50 -17.35
N VAL A 272 -10.23 -3.76 -17.93
CA VAL A 272 -10.43 -3.65 -19.37
C VAL A 272 -9.93 -2.27 -19.80
N LEU A 273 -8.98 -2.25 -20.72
CA LEU A 273 -8.40 -1.04 -21.28
C LEU A 273 -8.72 -0.99 -22.78
N ASN A 274 -9.40 0.07 -23.22
CA ASN A 274 -9.79 0.27 -24.62
C ASN A 274 -10.58 -0.90 -25.23
N GLY A 275 -11.43 -1.55 -24.42
CA GLY A 275 -12.22 -2.70 -24.83
C GLY A 275 -11.50 -4.04 -24.72
N GLU A 276 -10.24 -4.06 -24.31
CA GLU A 276 -9.45 -5.28 -24.14
C GLU A 276 -9.23 -5.61 -22.67
N THR A 277 -9.60 -6.83 -22.24
CA THR A 277 -9.27 -7.31 -20.90
C THR A 277 -7.77 -7.53 -20.79
N VAL A 278 -7.10 -6.70 -20.00
CA VAL A 278 -5.64 -6.74 -19.81
C VAL A 278 -5.24 -7.38 -18.48
N ILE A 279 -6.08 -7.29 -17.45
CA ILE A 279 -5.99 -8.07 -16.20
C ILE A 279 -7.34 -8.75 -15.99
N ASP A 280 -7.38 -10.07 -15.80
CA ASP A 280 -8.61 -10.82 -15.55
C ASP A 280 -8.59 -11.54 -14.19
N LYS A 281 -9.45 -11.09 -13.27
CA LYS A 281 -9.73 -11.72 -11.97
C LYS A 281 -8.49 -12.08 -11.15
N GLN A 282 -7.43 -11.28 -11.25
CA GLN A 282 -6.21 -11.48 -10.47
C GLN A 282 -6.34 -10.86 -9.07
N GLU A 283 -5.69 -11.46 -8.09
CA GLU A 283 -5.64 -10.91 -6.73
C GLU A 283 -4.56 -9.83 -6.64
N ILE A 284 -4.93 -8.62 -6.22
CA ILE A 284 -3.96 -7.57 -5.88
C ILE A 284 -3.15 -8.06 -4.66
N PRO A 285 -1.80 -8.13 -4.71
CA PRO A 285 -1.05 -8.65 -3.58
C PRO A 285 -1.13 -7.76 -2.33
N GLY A 286 -1.03 -6.44 -2.48
CA GLY A 286 -1.05 -5.50 -1.36
C GLY A 286 -1.18 -4.04 -1.76
N ILE A 287 -0.93 -3.16 -0.79
CA ILE A 287 -0.96 -1.70 -0.95
C ILE A 287 0.20 -1.25 -1.85
N THR A 288 -0.07 -0.38 -2.82
CA THR A 288 0.97 0.25 -3.66
C THR A 288 1.54 1.51 -3.00
N GLY A 289 2.71 1.97 -3.45
CA GLY A 289 3.26 3.26 -3.00
C GLY A 289 2.30 4.41 -3.26
N GLY A 290 2.40 5.50 -2.49
CA GLY A 290 1.53 6.66 -2.63
C GLY A 290 0.14 6.54 -1.97
N ALA A 291 -0.18 5.38 -1.38
CA ALA A 291 -1.47 5.12 -0.73
C ALA A 291 -1.83 6.12 0.38
N LEU A 292 -3.14 6.28 0.62
CA LEU A 292 -3.69 7.22 1.60
C LEU A 292 -3.60 6.72 3.04
N ASP A 293 -3.82 5.42 3.26
CA ASP A 293 -3.85 4.81 4.58
C ASP A 293 -3.61 3.29 4.50
N SER A 294 -3.32 2.67 5.65
CA SER A 294 -3.06 1.23 5.80
C SER A 294 -4.32 0.41 6.11
N SER A 295 -5.53 0.92 5.84
CA SER A 295 -6.80 0.32 6.25
C SER A 295 -7.49 -0.42 5.10
N GLU A 296 -6.82 -1.39 4.47
CA GLU A 296 -7.34 -2.11 3.28
C GLU A 296 -8.74 -2.71 3.48
N GLY A 297 -9.06 -3.11 4.73
CA GLY A 297 -10.33 -3.72 5.10
C GLY A 297 -11.54 -2.79 5.10
N THR A 298 -11.35 -1.50 4.81
CA THR A 298 -12.38 -0.48 4.91
C THR A 298 -12.66 0.20 3.57
N PRO A 299 -13.90 0.72 3.36
CA PRO A 299 -14.20 1.53 2.19
C PRO A 299 -13.21 2.69 2.05
N GLY A 300 -12.79 2.97 0.80
CA GLY A 300 -11.85 4.05 0.49
C GLY A 300 -12.27 4.81 -0.75
N PRO A 301 -11.73 6.02 -0.96
CA PRO A 301 -12.09 6.86 -2.10
C PRO A 301 -11.47 6.36 -3.41
N ILE A 302 -11.88 6.93 -4.53
CA ILE A 302 -11.04 6.91 -5.75
C ILE A 302 -10.11 8.12 -5.65
N MET A 303 -8.81 7.91 -5.88
CA MET A 303 -7.83 8.99 -5.96
C MET A 303 -7.16 9.00 -7.34
N LEU A 304 -7.02 10.20 -7.91
CA LEU A 304 -6.33 10.46 -9.16
C LEU A 304 -5.01 11.16 -8.85
N GLN A 305 -3.90 10.56 -9.27
CA GLN A 305 -2.57 11.09 -9.00
C GLN A 305 -2.32 12.35 -9.83
N GLY A 306 -2.06 13.47 -9.17
CA GLY A 306 -1.90 14.77 -9.82
C GLY A 306 -0.45 15.24 -9.91
N ASP A 307 0.45 14.64 -9.13
CA ASP A 307 1.79 15.14 -8.82
C ASP A 307 2.87 14.80 -9.85
N HIS A 308 2.47 14.17 -10.95
CA HIS A 308 3.33 13.82 -12.06
C HIS A 308 2.98 14.63 -13.31
N GLY A 309 2.46 13.99 -14.36
CA GLY A 309 2.21 14.61 -15.66
C GLY A 309 0.82 15.24 -15.78
N LYS A 310 0.64 16.05 -16.83
CA LYS A 310 -0.66 16.60 -17.19
C LYS A 310 -1.57 15.50 -17.78
N VAL A 311 -2.80 15.42 -17.29
CA VAL A 311 -3.80 14.41 -17.65
C VAL A 311 -5.20 15.02 -17.59
N TRP A 312 -6.09 14.56 -18.48
CA TRP A 312 -7.52 14.87 -18.43
C TRP A 312 -8.30 13.61 -18.07
N TYR A 313 -9.37 13.77 -17.27
CA TYR A 313 -10.34 12.72 -16.97
C TYR A 313 -11.77 13.18 -17.25
N ARG A 314 -12.61 12.26 -17.73
CA ARG A 314 -14.06 12.49 -17.91
C ARG A 314 -14.83 11.18 -17.79
N ASN A 315 -16.16 11.28 -17.85
CA ASN A 315 -17.08 10.13 -17.86
C ASN A 315 -16.84 9.16 -16.68
N ILE A 316 -16.49 9.69 -15.52
CA ILE A 316 -16.17 8.89 -14.33
C ILE A 316 -17.48 8.43 -13.67
N THR A 317 -17.73 7.13 -13.71
CA THR A 317 -18.95 6.50 -13.19
C THR A 317 -18.60 5.31 -12.33
N VAL A 318 -19.26 5.18 -11.18
CA VAL A 318 -19.12 4.04 -10.27
C VAL A 318 -20.44 3.29 -10.13
N VAL A 319 -20.37 1.96 -10.07
CA VAL A 319 -21.47 1.09 -9.64
C VAL A 319 -21.00 0.34 -8.41
N GLU A 320 -21.44 0.75 -7.24
CA GLU A 320 -21.09 0.09 -5.98
C GLU A 320 -21.88 -1.21 -5.79
N SER A 321 -21.31 -2.18 -5.07
CA SER A 321 -22.06 -3.33 -4.58
C SER A 321 -23.17 -2.90 -3.61
N LYS A 322 -24.28 -3.63 -3.63
CA LYS A 322 -25.31 -3.53 -2.60
C LYS A 322 -24.85 -4.30 -1.37
N LYS A 323 -25.11 -3.72 -0.19
CA LYS A 323 -24.99 -4.41 1.10
C LYS A 323 -25.93 -5.61 1.17
#